data_AF-A0A537IUA5-F1
#
_entry.id   AF-A0A537IUA5-F1
#
_cell.length_a   1.000
_cell.length_b   1.000
_cell.length_c   1.000
_cell.angle_alpha   90.00
_cell.angle_beta   90.00
_cell.angle_gamma   90.00
#
_symmetry.space_group_name_H-M   'P 1'
#
loop_
_entity.id
_entity.type
_entity.pdbx_description
1 polymer ?
#
loop_
_entity_poly.entity_id
_entity_poly.type
_entity_poly.pdbx_seq_one_letter_code
_entity_poly.pdbx_strand_id
1 'polypeptide(L)'
;EPLSAICYANYSLSLSFAGKFKEAIAACQTGIELDANSFLCHLSAGSAYTSLRRYEEAIQSYEMAMKLSNRHHFALGPLIVTHCITGNFDSARSLMAELKEKSKTGYVANTFVALAASLLEGLDTAFDYLEKAYEDHDPVLLMLRYEPLVPSILREDPRYKQVLEKIDFP
;
A
#
# COMPACT_ATOMS: atom_id res chain seq x y z
N GLU A 1 19.00 -15.77 18.97
CA GLU A 1 19.06 -14.30 19.13
C GLU A 1 17.92 -13.69 18.35
N PRO A 2 16.94 -12.98 18.94
CA PRO A 2 16.03 -12.21 18.12
C PRO A 2 16.62 -10.79 17.91
N LEU A 3 15.89 -9.93 17.21
CA LEU A 3 15.95 -8.46 17.35
C LEU A 3 16.82 -7.70 16.33
N SER A 4 16.69 -8.02 15.03
CA SER A 4 16.84 -6.96 14.02
C SER A 4 15.49 -6.28 13.79
N ALA A 5 15.49 -5.01 13.40
CA ALA A 5 14.26 -4.30 13.04
C ALA A 5 13.45 -5.03 11.95
N ILE A 6 14.13 -5.76 11.06
CA ILE A 6 13.50 -6.58 10.03
C ILE A 6 12.64 -7.70 10.65
N CYS A 7 13.11 -8.37 11.71
CA CYS A 7 12.31 -9.38 12.40
C CYS A 7 11.02 -8.79 12.97
N TYR A 8 11.08 -7.57 13.52
CA TYR A 8 9.91 -6.87 14.03
C TYR A 8 8.93 -6.44 12.92
N ALA A 9 9.44 -6.01 11.77
CA ALA A 9 8.59 -5.72 10.61
C ALA A 9 7.86 -6.98 10.12
N ASN A 10 8.55 -8.11 10.00
CA ASN A 10 7.93 -9.38 9.59
C ASN A 10 6.90 -9.87 10.62
N TYR A 11 7.20 -9.69 11.92
CA TYR A 11 6.26 -10.01 12.99
C TYR A 11 5.01 -9.11 12.93
N SER A 12 5.19 -7.81 12.72
CA SER A 12 4.11 -6.85 12.53
C SER A 12 3.23 -7.20 11.33
N LEU A 13 3.84 -7.57 10.20
CA LEU A 13 3.10 -8.01 9.01
C LEU A 13 2.27 -9.26 9.30
N SER A 14 2.85 -10.24 10.00
CA SER A 14 2.13 -11.46 10.41
C SER A 14 0.95 -11.15 11.34
N LEU A 15 1.13 -10.24 12.30
CA LEU A 15 0.06 -9.75 13.17
C LEU A 15 -1.04 -9.01 12.39
N SER A 16 -0.65 -8.23 11.38
CA SER A 16 -1.59 -7.50 10.51
C SER A 16 -2.45 -8.45 9.69
N PHE A 17 -1.86 -9.52 9.13
CA PHE A 17 -2.63 -10.59 8.47
C PHE A 17 -3.57 -11.33 9.42
N ALA A 18 -3.22 -11.41 10.70
CA ALA A 18 -4.11 -11.94 11.75
C ALA A 18 -5.15 -10.91 12.26
N GLY A 19 -5.22 -9.71 11.68
CA GLY A 19 -6.14 -8.63 12.09
C GLY A 19 -5.76 -7.94 13.41
N LYS A 20 -4.56 -8.22 13.95
CA LYS A 20 -4.10 -7.71 15.25
C LYS A 20 -3.32 -6.40 15.11
N PHE A 21 -3.95 -5.39 14.53
CA PHE A 21 -3.27 -4.16 14.11
C PHE A 21 -2.62 -3.37 15.25
N LYS A 22 -3.21 -3.36 16.46
CA LYS A 22 -2.61 -2.67 17.62
C LYS A 22 -1.29 -3.33 18.05
N GLU A 23 -1.24 -4.65 18.03
CA GLU A 23 -0.03 -5.42 18.34
C GLU A 23 1.00 -5.26 17.22
N ALA A 24 0.56 -5.21 15.97
CA ALA A 24 1.41 -4.92 14.82
C ALA A 24 2.10 -3.54 14.95
N ILE A 25 1.36 -2.51 15.36
CA ILE A 25 1.91 -1.18 15.64
C ILE A 25 2.96 -1.23 16.76
N ALA A 26 2.67 -1.93 17.87
CA ALA A 26 3.63 -2.06 18.96
C ALA A 26 4.92 -2.77 18.50
N ALA A 27 4.80 -3.83 17.70
CA ALA A 27 5.96 -4.51 17.11
C ALA A 27 6.77 -3.57 16.19
N CYS A 28 6.11 -2.79 15.34
CA CYS A 28 6.79 -1.77 14.51
C CYS A 28 7.50 -0.71 15.37
N GLN A 29 6.89 -0.25 16.46
CA GLN A 29 7.49 0.73 17.36
C GLN A 29 8.79 0.20 17.97
N THR A 30 8.78 -1.04 18.47
CA THR A 30 10.01 -1.68 18.97
C THR A 30 11.06 -1.84 17.85
N GLY A 31 10.64 -2.18 16.63
CA GLY A 31 11.54 -2.23 15.47
C GLY A 31 12.17 -0.87 15.15
N ILE A 32 11.40 0.22 15.23
CA ILE A 32 11.85 1.60 15.00
C ILE A 32 12.77 2.09 16.13
N GLU A 33 12.54 1.67 17.38
CA GLU A 33 13.45 1.96 18.50
C GLU A 33 14.82 1.33 18.29
N LEU A 34 14.89 0.14 17.67
CA LEU A 34 16.14 -0.53 17.33
C LEU A 34 16.81 0.06 16.08
N ASP A 35 16.03 0.43 15.07
CA ASP A 35 16.50 1.13 13.87
C ASP A 35 15.45 2.13 13.38
N ALA A 36 15.70 3.40 13.70
CA ALA A 36 14.81 4.49 13.32
C ALA A 36 14.66 4.66 11.79
N ASN A 37 15.60 4.12 11.02
CA ASN A 37 15.62 4.17 9.56
C ASN A 37 15.12 2.88 8.91
N SER A 38 14.46 2.00 9.67
CA SER A 38 13.88 0.77 9.13
C SER A 38 12.69 1.06 8.23
N PHE A 39 12.93 1.09 6.91
CA PHE A 39 11.90 1.25 5.88
C PHE A 39 10.70 0.31 6.11
N LEU A 40 10.97 -0.99 6.36
CA LEU A 40 9.92 -1.99 6.52
C LEU A 40 9.06 -1.75 7.76
N CYS A 41 9.65 -1.32 8.88
CA CYS A 41 8.85 -1.01 10.08
C CYS A 41 7.91 0.17 9.85
N HIS A 42 8.40 1.24 9.21
CA HIS A 42 7.57 2.40 8.86
C HIS A 42 6.47 2.04 7.86
N LEU A 43 6.78 1.22 6.84
CA LEU A 43 5.80 0.74 5.88
C LEU A 43 4.69 -0.09 6.55
N SER A 44 5.07 -1.08 7.37
CA SER A 44 4.12 -1.93 8.09
C SER A 44 3.30 -1.15 9.12
N ALA A 45 3.90 -0.16 9.77
CA ALA A 45 3.18 0.73 10.69
C ALA A 45 2.09 1.52 9.93
N GLY A 46 2.44 2.08 8.77
CA GLY A 46 1.48 2.77 7.90
C GLY A 46 0.27 1.90 7.55
N SER A 47 0.51 0.65 7.14
CA SER A 47 -0.56 -0.30 6.81
C SER A 47 -1.45 -0.64 8.01
N ALA A 48 -0.84 -0.88 9.17
CA ALA A 48 -1.58 -1.15 10.40
C ALA A 48 -2.40 0.07 10.87
N TYR A 49 -1.87 1.29 10.73
CA TYR A 49 -2.60 2.52 11.02
C TYR A 49 -3.77 2.74 10.04
N THR A 50 -3.58 2.50 8.74
CA THR A 50 -4.68 2.56 7.77
C THR A 50 -5.79 1.56 8.14
N SER A 51 -5.43 0.34 8.53
CA SER A 51 -6.40 -0.69 8.95
C SER A 51 -7.25 -0.26 10.14
N LEU A 52 -6.69 0.59 11.02
CA LEU A 52 -7.38 1.19 12.15
C LEU A 52 -8.04 2.55 11.83
N ARG A 53 -8.04 2.97 10.55
CA ARG A 53 -8.53 4.28 10.09
C ARG A 53 -7.84 5.49 10.76
N ARG A 54 -6.62 5.28 11.23
CA ARG A 54 -5.74 6.30 11.81
C ARG A 54 -4.89 6.92 10.70
N TYR A 55 -5.54 7.71 9.85
CA TYR A 55 -4.97 8.09 8.56
C TYR A 55 -3.82 9.09 8.69
N GLU A 56 -3.86 9.99 9.67
CA GLU A 56 -2.79 10.95 9.93
C GLU A 56 -1.50 10.24 10.34
N GLU A 57 -1.55 9.26 11.25
CA GLU A 57 -0.37 8.45 11.61
C GLU A 57 0.09 7.55 10.46
N ALA A 58 -0.85 7.05 9.64
CA ALA A 58 -0.51 6.29 8.45
C ALA A 58 0.28 7.12 7.44
N ILE A 59 -0.16 8.36 7.16
CA ILE A 59 0.53 9.30 6.29
C ILE A 59 1.95 9.55 6.79
N GLN A 60 2.13 9.88 8.07
CA GLN A 60 3.46 10.11 8.65
C GLN A 60 4.39 8.90 8.50
N SER A 61 3.86 7.70 8.74
CA SER A 61 4.61 6.45 8.61
C SER A 61 5.01 6.17 7.16
N TYR A 62 4.08 6.35 6.21
CA TYR A 62 4.37 6.19 4.79
C TYR A 62 5.30 7.26 4.24
N GLU A 63 5.21 8.51 4.69
CA GLU A 63 6.14 9.58 4.32
C GLU A 63 7.57 9.26 4.77
N MET A 64 7.72 8.72 5.99
CA MET A 64 9.02 8.27 6.49
C MET A 64 9.54 7.08 5.67
N ALA A 65 8.70 6.07 5.40
CA ALA A 65 9.06 4.95 4.54
C ALA A 65 9.44 5.42 3.12
N MET A 66 8.71 6.37 2.56
CA MET A 66 9.00 6.97 1.25
C MET A 66 10.36 7.69 1.27
N LYS A 67 10.66 8.47 2.31
CA LYS A 67 11.96 9.16 2.46
C LYS A 67 13.12 8.18 2.55
N LEU A 68 12.97 7.11 3.34
CA LEU A 68 14.01 6.09 3.57
C LEU A 68 14.29 5.20 2.36
N SER A 69 13.30 5.02 1.48
CA SER A 69 13.39 4.11 0.32
C SER A 69 13.69 4.81 -1.00
N ASN A 70 14.10 6.09 -0.95
CA ASN A 70 14.23 6.93 -2.13
C ASN A 70 12.95 6.92 -3.01
N ARG A 71 11.81 7.06 -2.34
CA ARG A 71 10.47 7.12 -2.92
C ARG A 71 10.10 5.82 -3.66
N HIS A 72 10.24 4.68 -2.99
CA HIS A 72 9.88 3.38 -3.53
C HIS A 72 8.35 3.23 -3.65
N HIS A 73 7.89 2.53 -4.70
CA HIS A 73 6.46 2.44 -5.02
C HIS A 73 5.62 1.78 -3.91
N PHE A 74 6.21 0.88 -3.12
CA PHE A 74 5.56 0.24 -1.97
C PHE A 74 5.15 1.23 -0.86
N ALA A 75 5.82 2.38 -0.72
CA ALA A 75 5.35 3.43 0.18
C ALA A 75 4.50 4.48 -0.56
N LEU A 76 4.87 4.81 -1.80
CA LEU A 76 4.24 5.86 -2.59
C LEU A 76 2.77 5.53 -2.94
N GLY A 77 2.49 4.29 -3.36
CA GLY A 77 1.14 3.83 -3.70
C GLY A 77 0.16 3.95 -2.53
N PRO A 78 0.43 3.29 -1.40
CA PRO A 78 -0.36 3.42 -0.18
C PRO A 78 -0.56 4.85 0.31
N LEU A 79 0.48 5.69 0.21
CA LEU A 79 0.40 7.11 0.58
C LEU A 79 -0.58 7.88 -0.32
N ILE A 80 -0.53 7.68 -1.63
CA ILE A 80 -1.47 8.32 -2.57
C ILE A 80 -2.92 7.94 -2.24
N VAL A 81 -3.18 6.65 -2.03
CA VAL A 81 -4.52 6.15 -1.69
C VAL A 81 -4.99 6.74 -0.36
N THR A 82 -4.10 6.79 0.65
CA THR A 82 -4.42 7.37 1.95
C THR A 82 -4.77 8.86 1.82
N HIS A 83 -4.01 9.63 1.03
CA HIS A 83 -4.35 11.03 0.74
C HIS A 83 -5.68 11.20 0.01
N CYS A 84 -6.03 10.29 -0.89
CA CYS A 84 -7.35 10.33 -1.54
C CYS A 84 -8.48 10.11 -0.52
N ILE A 85 -8.30 9.15 0.39
CA ILE A 85 -9.28 8.83 1.44
C ILE A 85 -9.48 10.02 2.40
N THR A 86 -8.40 10.74 2.74
CA THR A 86 -8.46 11.93 3.61
C THR A 86 -8.86 13.21 2.88
N GLY A 87 -9.13 13.15 1.57
CA GLY A 87 -9.53 14.29 0.75
C GLY A 87 -8.39 15.22 0.35
N ASN A 88 -7.13 14.85 0.58
CA ASN A 88 -5.94 15.60 0.16
C ASN A 88 -5.61 15.34 -1.32
N PHE A 89 -6.54 15.67 -2.21
CA PHE A 89 -6.44 15.36 -3.63
C PHE A 89 -5.26 16.04 -4.35
N ASP A 90 -4.84 17.23 -3.92
CA ASP A 90 -3.70 17.92 -4.54
C ASP A 90 -2.40 17.14 -4.31
N SER A 91 -2.14 16.72 -3.07
CA SER A 91 -1.00 15.86 -2.73
C SER A 91 -1.08 14.52 -3.45
N ALA A 92 -2.26 13.90 -3.48
CA ALA A 92 -2.47 12.63 -4.16
C ALA A 92 -2.18 12.73 -5.67
N ARG A 93 -2.65 13.78 -6.35
CA ARG A 93 -2.39 14.00 -7.79
C ARG A 93 -0.91 14.25 -8.07
N SER A 94 -0.23 15.04 -7.22
CA SER A 94 1.21 15.28 -7.36
C SER A 94 2.02 13.98 -7.23
N LEU A 95 1.74 13.18 -6.20
CA LEU A 95 2.41 11.90 -5.97
C LEU A 95 2.06 10.86 -7.05
N MET A 96 0.82 10.86 -7.56
CA MET A 96 0.41 10.00 -8.68
C MET A 96 1.16 10.34 -9.97
N ALA A 97 1.35 11.63 -10.27
CA ALA A 97 2.13 12.05 -11.43
C ALA A 97 3.60 11.57 -11.32
N GLU A 98 4.18 11.64 -10.12
CA GLU A 98 5.51 11.08 -9.89
C GLU A 98 5.55 9.56 -10.05
N LEU A 99 4.58 8.83 -9.47
CA LEU A 99 4.51 7.37 -9.57
C LEU A 99 4.46 6.92 -11.05
N LYS A 100 3.68 7.62 -11.88
CA LYS A 100 3.60 7.40 -13.33
C LYS A 100 4.88 7.79 -14.09
N GLU A 101 5.61 8.80 -13.63
CA GLU A 101 6.90 9.13 -14.24
C GLU A 101 7.95 8.06 -13.93
N LYS A 102 7.97 7.56 -12.69
CA LYS A 102 8.85 6.46 -12.27
C LYS A 102 8.55 5.18 -13.04
N SER A 103 7.28 4.88 -13.33
CA SER A 103 6.92 3.68 -14.10
C SER A 103 7.43 3.68 -15.55
N LYS A 104 7.88 4.83 -16.08
CA LYS A 104 8.51 4.90 -17.42
C LYS A 104 9.97 4.43 -17.42
N THR A 105 10.63 4.49 -16.27
CA THR A 105 12.09 4.25 -16.15
C THR A 105 12.44 3.08 -15.25
N GLY A 106 11.47 2.55 -14.50
CA GLY A 106 11.65 1.38 -13.64
C GLY A 106 10.33 0.68 -13.33
N TYR A 107 10.43 -0.47 -12.69
CA TYR A 107 9.26 -1.23 -12.28
C TYR A 107 8.44 -0.49 -11.22
N VAL A 108 7.14 -0.41 -11.45
CA VAL A 108 6.13 0.07 -10.51
C VAL A 108 4.97 -0.90 -10.57
N ALA A 109 4.54 -1.40 -9.41
CA ALA A 109 3.36 -2.25 -9.32
C ALA A 109 2.11 -1.51 -9.84
N ASN A 110 1.59 -1.95 -10.98
CA ASN A 110 0.37 -1.42 -11.61
C ASN A 110 -0.86 -1.56 -10.68
N THR A 111 -0.83 -2.50 -9.73
CA THR A 111 -1.86 -2.63 -8.69
C THR A 111 -2.02 -1.35 -7.87
N PHE A 112 -0.91 -0.74 -7.42
CA PHE A 112 -1.01 0.51 -6.65
C PHE A 112 -1.48 1.69 -7.52
N VAL A 113 -1.07 1.71 -8.79
CA VAL A 113 -1.55 2.70 -9.76
C VAL A 113 -3.06 2.56 -9.95
N ALA A 114 -3.57 1.33 -10.06
CA ALA A 114 -5.00 1.07 -10.17
C ALA A 114 -5.78 1.56 -8.94
N LEU A 115 -5.31 1.24 -7.73
CA LEU A 115 -5.98 1.68 -6.50
C LEU A 115 -6.07 3.21 -6.43
N ALA A 116 -4.98 3.91 -6.73
CA ALA A 116 -4.96 5.37 -6.77
C ALA A 116 -5.85 5.93 -7.90
N ALA A 117 -5.77 5.35 -9.11
CA ALA A 117 -6.56 5.76 -10.27
C ALA A 117 -8.07 5.62 -10.01
N SER A 118 -8.50 4.61 -9.26
CA SER A 118 -9.93 4.41 -8.93
C SER A 118 -10.54 5.62 -8.22
N LEU A 119 -9.75 6.36 -7.45
CA LEU A 119 -10.16 7.55 -6.71
C LEU A 119 -9.87 8.86 -7.45
N LEU A 120 -8.87 8.90 -8.35
CA LEU A 120 -8.41 10.13 -9.00
C LEU A 120 -8.86 10.30 -10.45
N GLU A 121 -9.06 9.18 -11.16
CA GLU A 121 -9.18 9.09 -12.62
C GLU A 121 -10.38 8.23 -13.07
N GLY A 122 -11.05 7.55 -12.13
CA GLY A 122 -12.26 6.76 -12.37
C GLY A 122 -12.00 5.25 -12.49
N LEU A 123 -13.09 4.48 -12.43
CA LEU A 123 -13.03 3.02 -12.39
C LEU A 123 -12.51 2.40 -13.69
N ASP A 124 -12.85 2.94 -14.86
CA ASP A 124 -12.40 2.36 -16.14
C ASP A 124 -10.87 2.38 -16.24
N THR A 125 -10.26 3.53 -15.97
CA THR A 125 -8.80 3.68 -15.88
C THR A 125 -8.21 2.73 -14.83
N ALA A 126 -8.86 2.57 -13.68
CA ALA A 126 -8.38 1.65 -12.64
C ALA A 126 -8.37 0.20 -13.12
N PHE A 127 -9.41 -0.25 -13.80
CA PHE A 127 -9.49 -1.61 -14.35
C PHE A 127 -8.50 -1.84 -15.49
N ASP A 128 -8.20 -0.84 -16.31
CA ASP A 128 -7.12 -0.92 -17.30
C ASP A 128 -5.76 -1.19 -16.63
N TYR A 129 -5.48 -0.55 -15.49
CA TYR A 129 -4.27 -0.83 -14.71
C TYR A 129 -4.31 -2.18 -13.99
N LEU A 130 -5.47 -2.66 -13.54
CA LEU A 130 -5.59 -4.01 -12.97
C LEU A 130 -5.36 -5.10 -14.01
N GLU A 131 -5.85 -4.91 -15.24
CA GLU A 131 -5.57 -5.86 -16.33
C GLU A 131 -4.08 -5.87 -16.67
N LYS A 132 -3.44 -4.69 -16.78
CA LYS A 132 -1.98 -4.61 -16.95
C LYS A 132 -1.22 -5.25 -15.80
N ALA A 133 -1.65 -5.03 -14.56
CA ALA A 133 -1.04 -5.68 -13.39
C ALA A 133 -1.12 -7.21 -13.51
N TYR A 134 -2.22 -7.74 -14.05
CA TYR A 134 -2.41 -9.18 -14.25
C TYR A 134 -1.49 -9.71 -15.34
N GLU A 135 -1.42 -9.01 -16.48
CA GLU A 135 -0.51 -9.33 -17.59
C GLU A 135 0.97 -9.29 -17.18
N ASP A 136 1.34 -8.32 -16.34
CA ASP A 136 2.70 -8.13 -15.83
C ASP A 136 3.07 -9.09 -14.68
N HIS A 137 2.15 -9.97 -14.25
CA HIS A 137 2.30 -10.82 -13.07
C HIS A 137 2.70 -10.04 -11.81
N ASP A 138 2.07 -8.88 -11.60
CA ASP A 138 2.33 -8.00 -10.46
C ASP A 138 2.05 -8.75 -9.13
N PRO A 139 3.06 -8.97 -8.27
CA PRO A 139 2.89 -9.72 -7.03
C PRO A 139 1.96 -9.03 -6.02
N VAL A 140 1.73 -7.73 -6.17
CA VAL A 140 0.83 -6.96 -5.29
C VAL A 140 -0.63 -7.33 -5.54
N LEU A 141 -0.99 -7.89 -6.70
CA LEU A 141 -2.36 -8.34 -6.99
C LEU A 141 -2.89 -9.35 -5.97
N LEU A 142 -2.02 -10.24 -5.48
CA LEU A 142 -2.39 -11.23 -4.47
C LEU A 142 -2.86 -10.58 -3.15
N MET A 143 -2.42 -9.35 -2.90
CA MET A 143 -2.74 -8.62 -1.68
C MET A 143 -4.10 -7.92 -1.76
N LEU A 144 -4.74 -7.82 -2.94
CA LEU A 144 -6.03 -7.13 -3.11
C LEU A 144 -7.13 -7.65 -2.17
N ARG A 145 -7.11 -8.93 -1.81
CA ARG A 145 -8.07 -9.53 -0.87
C ARG A 145 -7.90 -9.05 0.58
N TYR A 146 -6.68 -8.71 0.96
CA TYR A 146 -6.29 -8.41 2.34
C TYR A 146 -5.97 -6.93 2.56
N GLU A 147 -5.70 -6.19 1.49
CA GLU A 147 -5.27 -4.80 1.56
C GLU A 147 -6.39 -3.91 2.11
N PRO A 148 -6.19 -3.28 3.28
CA PRO A 148 -7.15 -2.33 3.85
C PRO A 148 -7.39 -1.14 2.92
N LEU A 149 -6.41 -0.82 2.08
CA LEU A 149 -6.41 0.34 1.18
C LEU A 149 -7.24 0.17 -0.08
N VAL A 150 -7.76 -1.02 -0.39
CA VAL A 150 -8.62 -1.17 -1.58
C VAL A 150 -9.88 -0.30 -1.41
N PRO A 151 -10.09 0.71 -2.26
CA PRO A 151 -11.21 1.63 -2.12
C PRO A 151 -12.57 0.92 -2.24
N SER A 152 -13.57 1.36 -1.49
CA SER A 152 -14.91 0.74 -1.51
C SER A 152 -15.55 0.78 -2.90
N ILE A 153 -15.36 1.90 -3.63
CA ILE A 153 -15.84 2.06 -5.00
C ILE A 153 -15.31 0.99 -5.95
N LEU A 154 -14.09 0.49 -5.71
CA LEU A 154 -13.50 -0.59 -6.50
C LEU A 154 -14.09 -1.94 -6.05
N ARG A 155 -14.22 -2.19 -4.74
CA ARG A 155 -14.77 -3.44 -4.21
C ARG A 155 -16.24 -3.68 -4.59
N GLU A 156 -17.00 -2.61 -4.76
CA GLU A 156 -18.43 -2.65 -5.10
C GLU A 156 -18.70 -2.86 -6.60
N ASP A 157 -17.70 -2.63 -7.47
CA ASP A 157 -17.83 -2.84 -8.91
C ASP A 157 -17.78 -4.35 -9.27
N PRO A 158 -18.72 -4.88 -10.08
CA PRO A 158 -18.74 -6.30 -10.45
C PRO A 158 -17.45 -6.80 -11.12
N ARG A 159 -16.72 -5.93 -11.82
CA ARG A 159 -15.43 -6.27 -12.47
C ARG A 159 -14.36 -6.62 -11.45
N TYR A 160 -14.42 -6.08 -10.22
CA TYR A 160 -13.46 -6.41 -9.18
C TYR A 160 -13.54 -7.88 -8.78
N LYS A 161 -14.74 -8.46 -8.72
CA LYS A 161 -14.90 -9.89 -8.50
C LYS A 161 -14.25 -10.71 -9.61
N GLN A 162 -14.40 -10.28 -10.87
CA GLN A 162 -13.77 -10.95 -12.01
C GLN A 162 -12.24 -10.90 -11.93
N VAL A 163 -11.68 -9.77 -11.49
CA VAL A 163 -10.23 -9.65 -11.23
C VAL A 163 -9.80 -10.64 -10.14
N LEU A 164 -10.53 -10.75 -9.03
CA LEU A 164 -10.21 -11.71 -7.97
C LEU A 164 -10.34 -13.18 -8.40
N GLU A 165 -11.28 -13.49 -9.30
CA GLU A 165 -11.45 -14.83 -9.88
C GLU A 165 -10.33 -15.17 -10.88
N LYS A 166 -9.85 -14.18 -11.65
CA LYS A 166 -8.68 -14.34 -12.53
C LYS A 166 -7.39 -14.58 -11.75
N ILE A 167 -7.23 -13.92 -10.59
CA ILE A 167 -6.02 -14.01 -9.76
C ILE A 167 -5.95 -15.31 -8.94
N ASP A 168 -7.09 -15.97 -8.69
CA ASP A 168 -7.12 -17.30 -8.06
C ASP A 168 -6.40 -18.31 -8.97
N PHE A 169 -5.08 -18.41 -8.80
CA PHE A 169 -4.36 -19.62 -9.14
C PHE A 169 -5.02 -20.78 -8.38
N PRO A 170 -5.30 -21.91 -9.07
CA PRO A 170 -6.05 -23.04 -8.52
C PRO A 170 -5.43 -23.64 -7.24
#